data_AF-A0A9N7UWF6-F1
#
_entry.id   AF-A0A9N7UWF6-F1
#
_cell.length_a   1.000
_cell.length_b   1.000
_cell.length_c   1.000
_cell.angle_alpha   90.00
_cell.angle_beta   90.00
_cell.angle_gamma   90.00
#
_symmetry.space_group_name_H-M   'P 1'
#
loop_
_entity.id
_entity.type
_entity.pdbx_description
1 polymer ?
#
loop_
_entity_poly.entity_id
_entity_poly.type
_entity_poly.pdbx_seq_one_letter_code
_entity_poly.pdbx_strand_id
1 'polypeptide(L)'
;MEVVNGWYILIVVSDTLSIAGSVLKIGIQTKFLTNYDVCSILLGTATMLVWVGVIRYLGFFKKYNILILTLRAAFPNVIRFCCCAAMIYLGYCFCGWIVLGPYHDKFRTLDRVTECLFSLINGDDMYATFLRMRDKSYMVWLFSRLYLYSFISLFIYMVLSLFIALINDTYETIRHHQQDKVPVSQLQAFIAECRDQPESGRPELRLFRQKHDDSWTWTLRLLLLPVSLTRQRAVSVSTSPATRQHKDRTRFTPHPAVFQRETLIHCLADNPPPG
;
A
#
# COMPACT_ATOMS: atom_id res chain seq x y z
N MET A 1 -10.55 7.25 14.94
CA MET A 1 -11.53 8.04 14.16
C MET A 1 -12.35 7.11 13.27
N GLU A 2 -13.08 6.16 13.88
CA GLU A 2 -13.75 5.07 13.16
C GLU A 2 -15.24 5.32 12.85
N VAL A 3 -15.84 6.36 13.44
CA VAL A 3 -17.29 6.61 13.33
C VAL A 3 -17.64 7.57 12.19
N VAL A 4 -16.69 8.42 11.76
CA VAL A 4 -16.93 9.41 10.71
C VAL A 4 -16.32 8.93 9.39
N ASN A 5 -17.19 8.60 8.44
CA ASN A 5 -16.79 8.22 7.09
C ASN A 5 -16.46 9.47 6.26
N GLY A 6 -15.17 9.75 6.05
CA GLY A 6 -14.69 10.90 5.27
C GLY A 6 -15.27 11.01 3.85
N TRP A 7 -15.66 9.88 3.25
CA TRP A 7 -16.35 9.86 1.96
C TRP A 7 -17.71 10.57 1.97
N TYR A 8 -18.49 10.46 3.05
CA TYR A 8 -19.76 11.18 3.15
C TYR A 8 -19.54 12.68 3.34
N ILE A 9 -18.51 13.08 4.10
CA ILE A 9 -18.12 14.49 4.21
C ILE A 9 -17.79 15.05 2.82
N LEU A 10 -17.01 14.30 2.02
CA LEU A 10 -16.66 14.70 0.66
C LEU A 10 -17.90 14.89 -0.23
N ILE A 11 -18.87 13.97 -0.17
CA ILE A 11 -20.13 14.07 -0.91
C ILE A 11 -20.94 15.30 -0.44
N VAL A 12 -21.09 15.50 0.87
CA VAL A 12 -21.83 16.66 1.41
C VAL A 12 -21.21 17.99 0.98
N VAL A 13 -19.87 18.10 1.00
CA VAL A 13 -19.16 19.30 0.54
C VAL A 13 -19.39 19.51 -0.96
N SER A 14 -19.29 18.45 -1.77
CA SER A 14 -19.52 18.50 -3.21
C SER A 14 -20.95 18.92 -3.56
N ASP A 15 -21.95 18.41 -2.84
CA ASP A 15 -23.35 18.76 -3.04
C ASP A 15 -23.61 20.21 -2.64
N THR A 16 -23.03 20.67 -1.53
CA THR A 16 -23.14 22.07 -1.08
C THR A 16 -22.55 23.03 -2.13
N LEU A 17 -21.38 22.72 -2.68
CA LEU A 17 -20.75 23.50 -3.75
C LEU A 17 -21.57 23.46 -5.05
N SER A 18 -22.16 22.31 -5.39
CA SER A 18 -23.02 22.15 -6.57
C SER A 18 -24.31 22.96 -6.45
N ILE A 19 -24.96 22.93 -5.28
CA ILE A 19 -26.18 23.70 -5.00
C ILE A 19 -25.86 25.19 -5.02
N ALA A 20 -24.80 25.63 -4.33
CA ALA A 20 -24.36 27.02 -4.35
C ALA A 20 -24.04 27.49 -5.78
N GLY A 21 -23.25 26.73 -6.54
CA GLY A 21 -22.93 27.03 -7.93
C GLY A 21 -24.17 27.10 -8.82
N SER A 22 -25.15 26.22 -8.63
CA SER A 22 -26.41 26.20 -9.38
C SER A 22 -27.30 27.41 -9.05
N VAL A 23 -27.39 27.81 -7.78
CA VAL A 23 -28.10 29.02 -7.35
C VAL A 23 -27.44 30.27 -7.94
N LEU A 24 -26.11 30.36 -7.92
CA LEU A 24 -25.38 31.45 -8.57
C LEU A 24 -25.65 31.47 -10.08
N LYS A 25 -25.67 30.32 -10.75
CA LYS A 25 -25.96 30.22 -12.18
C LYS A 25 -27.37 30.72 -12.53
N ILE A 26 -28.37 30.38 -11.72
CA ILE A 26 -29.76 30.87 -11.87
C ILE A 26 -29.83 32.39 -11.60
N GLY A 27 -29.11 32.88 -10.59
CA GLY A 27 -28.98 34.31 -10.28
C GLY A 27 -28.35 35.12 -11.42
N ILE A 28 -27.41 34.52 -12.16
CA ILE A 28 -26.81 35.12 -13.36
C ILE A 28 -27.80 35.13 -14.53
N GLN A 29 -28.55 34.04 -14.75
CA GLN A 29 -29.57 33.98 -15.80
C GLN A 29 -30.73 34.96 -15.58
N THR A 30 -31.08 35.21 -14.33
CA THR A 30 -32.10 36.22 -13.93
C THR A 30 -31.55 37.65 -13.90
N LYS A 31 -30.31 37.86 -14.37
CA LYS A 31 -29.59 39.14 -14.44
C LYS A 31 -29.37 39.86 -13.09
N PHE A 32 -29.41 39.12 -11.98
CA PHE A 32 -29.16 39.67 -10.65
C PHE A 32 -27.65 39.80 -10.33
N LEU A 33 -26.81 38.92 -10.90
CA LEU A 33 -25.34 38.92 -10.74
C LEU A 33 -24.66 38.74 -12.10
N THR A 34 -23.48 39.34 -12.31
CA THR A 34 -22.70 39.24 -13.56
C THR A 34 -21.36 38.50 -13.41
N ASN A 35 -21.02 38.02 -12.21
CA ASN A 35 -19.73 37.39 -11.91
C ASN A 35 -19.73 35.89 -12.27
N TYR A 36 -19.34 35.57 -13.50
CA TYR A 36 -19.22 34.20 -13.99
C TYR A 36 -18.03 33.43 -13.39
N ASP A 37 -16.97 34.11 -12.96
CA ASP A 37 -15.74 33.47 -12.46
C ASP A 37 -15.98 32.66 -11.18
N VAL A 38 -16.73 33.22 -10.24
CA VAL A 38 -17.08 32.54 -9.00
C VAL A 38 -17.97 31.33 -9.30
N CYS A 39 -18.96 31.50 -10.18
CA CYS A 39 -19.85 30.42 -10.59
C CYS A 39 -19.08 29.27 -11.27
N SER A 40 -18.14 29.58 -12.17
CA SER A 40 -17.37 28.57 -12.90
C SER A 40 -16.40 27.82 -11.99
N ILE A 41 -15.75 28.50 -11.04
CA ILE A 41 -14.88 27.87 -10.04
C ILE A 41 -15.69 26.94 -9.11
N LEU A 42 -16.84 27.39 -8.60
CA LEU A 42 -17.70 26.57 -7.73
C LEU A 42 -18.22 25.32 -8.43
N LEU A 43 -18.79 25.45 -9.63
CA LEU A 43 -19.25 24.28 -10.40
C LEU A 43 -18.10 23.38 -10.85
N GLY A 44 -16.97 23.95 -11.26
CA GLY A 44 -15.78 23.20 -11.67
C GLY A 44 -15.20 22.37 -10.52
N THR A 45 -15.00 22.99 -9.35
CA THR A 45 -14.52 22.30 -8.15
C THR A 45 -15.51 21.25 -7.66
N ALA A 46 -16.82 21.53 -7.71
CA ALA A 46 -17.84 20.56 -7.36
C ALA A 46 -17.80 19.32 -8.26
N THR A 47 -17.75 19.49 -9.58
CA THR A 47 -17.67 18.34 -10.50
C THR A 47 -16.39 17.52 -10.31
N MET A 48 -15.25 18.16 -10.07
CA MET A 48 -14.00 17.46 -9.73
C MET A 48 -14.15 16.62 -8.45
N LEU A 49 -14.78 17.15 -7.40
CA LEU A 49 -15.05 16.40 -6.16
C LEU A 49 -16.04 15.24 -6.37
N VAL A 50 -17.09 15.40 -7.19
CA VAL A 50 -17.99 14.30 -7.56
C VAL A 50 -17.22 13.15 -8.21
N TRP A 51 -16.33 13.46 -9.17
CA TRP A 51 -15.49 12.45 -9.82
C TRP A 51 -14.52 11.76 -8.86
N VAL A 52 -13.93 12.49 -7.90
CA VAL A 52 -13.17 11.86 -6.82
C VAL A 52 -14.07 10.96 -5.97
N GLY A 53 -15.32 11.36 -5.72
CA GLY A 53 -16.32 10.53 -5.06
C GLY A 53 -16.61 9.21 -5.79
N VAL A 54 -16.44 9.15 -7.12
CA VAL A 54 -16.60 7.90 -7.89
C VAL A 54 -15.59 6.84 -7.49
N ILE A 55 -14.39 7.24 -7.02
CA ILE A 55 -13.34 6.32 -6.55
C ILE A 55 -13.84 5.46 -5.38
N ARG A 56 -14.79 5.96 -4.58
CA ARG A 56 -15.46 5.17 -3.53
C ARG A 56 -16.14 3.91 -4.08
N TYR A 57 -16.80 4.02 -5.25
CA TYR A 57 -17.47 2.89 -5.88
C TYR A 57 -16.46 1.90 -6.46
N LEU A 58 -15.31 2.38 -6.95
CA LEU A 58 -14.22 1.50 -7.41
C LEU A 58 -13.62 0.68 -6.26
N GLY A 59 -13.65 1.20 -5.04
CA GLY A 59 -13.24 0.47 -3.82
C GLY A 59 -14.09 -0.77 -3.49
N PHE A 60 -15.25 -0.98 -4.14
CA PHE A 60 -16.04 -2.20 -3.96
C PHE A 60 -15.32 -3.44 -4.52
N PHE A 61 -14.45 -3.25 -5.51
CA PHE A 61 -13.64 -4.33 -6.06
C PHE A 61 -12.44 -4.62 -5.17
N LYS A 62 -12.24 -5.90 -4.82
CA LYS A 62 -11.16 -6.36 -3.92
C LYS A 62 -9.76 -5.88 -4.33
N LYS A 63 -9.47 -5.75 -5.63
CA LYS A 63 -8.15 -5.29 -6.12
C LYS A 63 -7.91 -3.80 -5.85
N TYR A 64 -8.88 -2.93 -6.10
CA TYR A 64 -8.73 -1.47 -5.93
C TYR A 64 -8.91 -1.02 -4.47
N ASN A 65 -9.64 -1.80 -3.67
CA ASN A 65 -9.81 -1.55 -2.24
C ASN A 65 -8.47 -1.52 -1.48
N ILE A 66 -7.52 -2.37 -1.87
CA ILE A 66 -6.19 -2.41 -1.23
C ILE A 66 -5.46 -1.09 -1.47
N LEU A 67 -5.48 -0.57 -2.70
CA LEU A 67 -4.79 0.67 -3.06
C LEU A 67 -5.38 1.90 -2.35
N ILE A 68 -6.72 1.96 -2.22
CA ILE A 68 -7.35 3.10 -1.52
C ILE A 68 -7.08 3.05 -0.01
N LEU A 69 -7.02 1.84 0.56
CA LEU A 69 -6.68 1.63 1.96
C LEU A 69 -5.20 1.97 2.22
N THR A 70 -4.29 1.60 1.30
CA THR A 70 -2.87 1.93 1.40
C THR A 70 -2.63 3.43 1.37
N LEU A 71 -3.29 4.14 0.46
CA LEU A 71 -3.20 5.59 0.37
C LEU A 71 -3.69 6.26 1.66
N ARG A 72 -4.83 5.81 2.21
CA ARG A 72 -5.39 6.37 3.46
C ARG A 72 -4.50 6.08 4.68
N ALA A 73 -3.89 4.90 4.74
CA ALA A 73 -2.98 4.53 5.82
C ALA A 73 -1.62 5.25 5.72
N ALA A 74 -1.12 5.49 4.50
CA ALA A 74 0.13 6.21 4.27
C ALA A 74 0.00 7.72 4.53
N PHE A 75 -1.19 8.28 4.30
CA PHE A 75 -1.48 9.72 4.41
C PHE A 75 -0.97 10.39 5.70
N PRO A 76 -1.24 9.89 6.93
CA PRO A 76 -0.72 10.51 8.15
C PRO A 76 0.82 10.48 8.26
N ASN A 77 1.47 9.42 7.77
CA ASN A 77 2.93 9.31 7.77
C ASN A 77 3.54 10.29 6.76
N VAL A 78 2.94 10.38 5.58
CA VAL A 78 3.27 11.36 4.54
C VAL A 78 3.18 12.80 5.07
N ILE A 79 2.11 13.16 5.76
CA ILE A 79 1.93 14.54 6.25
C ILE A 79 3.05 14.96 7.19
N ARG A 80 3.48 14.08 8.11
CA ARG A 80 4.57 14.37 9.04
C ARG A 80 5.89 14.63 8.31
N PHE A 81 6.19 13.78 7.32
CA PHE A 81 7.38 13.97 6.49
C PHE A 81 7.29 15.25 5.65
N CYS A 82 6.12 15.51 5.05
CA CYS A 82 5.85 16.71 4.27
C CYS A 82 5.99 17.99 5.10
N CYS A 83 5.56 17.99 6.36
CA CYS A 83 5.74 19.13 7.26
C CYS A 83 7.23 19.47 7.48
N CYS A 84 8.08 18.44 7.66
CA CYS A 84 9.54 18.64 7.75
C CYS A 84 10.12 19.19 6.44
N ALA A 85 9.75 18.61 5.30
CA ALA A 85 10.18 19.07 3.99
C ALA A 85 9.71 20.51 3.69
N ALA A 86 8.51 20.88 4.14
CA ALA A 86 7.95 22.21 3.99
C ALA A 86 8.77 23.28 4.73
N MET A 87 9.31 22.96 5.92
CA MET A 87 10.19 23.88 6.64
C MET A 87 11.48 24.18 5.86
N ILE A 88 12.10 23.14 5.27
CA ILE A 88 13.27 23.31 4.40
C ILE A 88 12.89 24.10 3.15
N TYR A 89 11.76 23.78 2.55
CA TYR A 89 11.24 24.45 1.36
C TYR A 89 11.05 25.95 1.57
N LEU A 90 10.42 26.34 2.67
CA LEU A 90 10.26 27.75 3.04
C LEU A 90 11.60 28.46 3.24
N GLY A 91 12.59 27.78 3.83
CA GLY A 91 13.96 28.31 3.94
C GLY A 91 14.58 28.63 2.59
N TYR A 92 14.42 27.72 1.61
CA TYR A 92 14.82 27.97 0.22
C TYR A 92 14.01 29.12 -0.39
N CYS A 93 12.68 29.16 -0.22
CA CYS A 93 11.86 30.26 -0.75
C CYS A 93 12.31 31.64 -0.24
N PHE A 94 12.58 31.81 1.06
CA PHE A 94 13.06 33.07 1.60
C PHE A 94 14.45 33.43 1.07
N CYS A 95 15.36 32.46 1.01
CA CYS A 95 16.70 32.66 0.46
C CYS A 95 16.65 33.08 -1.02
N GLY A 96 15.86 32.36 -1.82
CA GLY A 96 15.66 32.65 -3.24
C GLY A 96 15.01 34.01 -3.47
N TRP A 97 14.02 34.38 -2.66
CA TRP A 97 13.36 35.69 -2.75
C TRP A 97 14.31 36.84 -2.47
N ILE A 98 15.07 36.77 -1.37
CA ILE A 98 15.95 37.87 -0.96
C ILE A 98 17.15 38.01 -1.91
N VAL A 99 17.77 36.88 -2.29
CA VAL A 99 19.03 36.92 -3.06
C VAL A 99 18.78 37.05 -4.57
N LEU A 100 17.79 36.34 -5.13
CA LEU A 100 17.52 36.34 -6.57
C LEU A 100 16.42 37.35 -6.97
N GLY A 101 15.66 37.88 -6.01
CA GLY A 101 14.57 38.82 -6.26
C GLY A 101 14.90 40.05 -7.13
N PRO A 102 16.03 40.75 -6.92
CA PRO A 102 16.37 41.91 -7.76
C PRO A 102 16.93 41.54 -9.14
N TYR A 103 17.27 40.27 -9.38
CA TYR A 103 17.96 39.82 -10.58
C TYR A 103 17.08 39.03 -11.55
N HIS A 104 15.96 38.47 -11.10
CA HIS A 104 15.14 37.56 -11.88
C HIS A 104 13.64 37.76 -11.66
N ASP A 105 12.87 37.90 -12.74
CA ASP A 105 11.44 38.25 -12.67
C ASP A 105 10.59 37.20 -11.93
N LYS A 106 10.93 35.91 -12.05
CA LYS A 106 10.25 34.82 -11.31
C LYS A 106 10.46 34.87 -9.79
N PHE A 107 11.49 35.56 -9.32
CA PHE A 107 11.82 35.62 -7.89
C PHE A 107 11.36 36.92 -7.22
N ARG A 108 10.55 37.74 -7.88
CA ARG A 108 10.17 39.07 -7.37
C ARG A 108 9.24 39.03 -6.16
N THR A 109 8.35 38.05 -6.10
CA THR A 109 7.36 37.86 -5.04
C THR A 109 7.40 36.44 -4.53
N LEU A 110 7.17 36.22 -3.24
CA LEU A 110 7.17 34.89 -2.63
C LEU A 110 6.26 33.88 -3.37
N ASP A 111 5.09 34.31 -3.85
CA ASP A 111 4.16 33.46 -4.61
C ASP A 111 4.82 32.87 -5.87
N ARG A 112 5.37 33.75 -6.73
CA ARG A 112 6.13 33.34 -7.92
C ARG A 112 7.37 32.50 -7.60
N VAL A 113 8.04 32.77 -6.47
CA VAL A 113 9.17 31.94 -6.01
C VAL A 113 8.67 30.54 -5.69
N THR A 114 7.54 30.41 -4.99
CA THR A 114 6.95 29.10 -4.68
C THR A 114 6.44 28.38 -5.92
N GLU A 115 5.83 29.08 -6.89
CA GLU A 115 5.46 28.49 -8.19
C GLU A 115 6.69 27.96 -8.94
N CYS A 116 7.76 28.75 -8.97
CA CYS A 116 9.01 28.38 -9.66
C CYS A 116 9.71 27.20 -8.98
N LEU A 117 9.82 27.20 -7.66
CA LEU A 117 10.43 26.09 -6.91
C LEU A 117 9.58 24.83 -7.01
N PHE A 118 8.24 24.95 -6.99
CA PHE A 118 7.35 23.81 -7.19
C PHE A 118 7.46 23.23 -8.60
N SER A 119 7.55 24.06 -9.65
CA SER A 119 7.79 23.58 -11.01
C SER A 119 9.14 22.87 -11.13
N LEU A 120 10.19 23.41 -10.50
CA LEU A 120 11.53 22.81 -10.44
C LEU A 120 11.54 21.43 -9.77
N ILE A 121 10.81 21.23 -8.68
CA ILE A 121 10.69 19.91 -8.01
C ILE A 121 10.09 18.87 -8.97
N ASN A 122 9.13 19.28 -9.80
CA ASN A 122 8.49 18.43 -10.80
C ASN A 122 9.31 18.28 -12.09
N GLY A 123 10.49 18.92 -12.18
CA GLY A 123 11.36 18.87 -13.34
C GLY A 123 10.99 19.83 -14.48
N ASP A 124 10.13 20.81 -14.22
CA ASP A 124 9.71 21.80 -15.21
C ASP A 124 10.56 23.08 -15.16
N ASP A 125 10.88 23.61 -16.35
CA ASP A 125 11.57 24.87 -16.62
C ASP A 125 12.97 25.08 -15.97
N MET A 126 13.70 23.98 -15.73
CA MET A 126 15.05 24.00 -15.15
C MET A 126 16.04 24.81 -16.02
N TYR A 127 16.02 24.62 -17.34
CA TYR A 127 16.98 25.26 -18.25
C TYR A 127 16.74 26.75 -18.45
N ALA A 128 15.49 27.20 -18.60
CA ALA A 128 15.23 28.62 -18.85
C ALA A 128 15.56 29.50 -17.64
N THR A 129 15.49 28.94 -16.43
CA THR A 129 15.91 29.62 -15.19
C THR A 129 17.41 29.88 -15.19
N PHE A 130 18.23 28.91 -15.66
CA PHE A 130 19.68 29.12 -15.83
C PHE A 130 20.02 30.10 -16.96
N LEU A 131 19.28 30.05 -18.08
CA LEU A 131 19.52 30.90 -19.23
C LEU A 131 19.31 32.38 -18.91
N ARG A 132 18.23 32.70 -18.17
CA ARG A 132 17.89 34.07 -17.76
C ARG A 132 18.85 34.68 -16.74
N MET A 133 19.65 33.87 -16.04
CA MET A 133 20.61 34.36 -15.04
C MET A 133 22.01 34.63 -15.57
N ARG A 134 22.30 34.28 -16.83
CA ARG A 134 23.65 34.39 -17.43
C ARG A 134 24.13 35.85 -17.59
N ASP A 135 23.22 36.79 -17.76
CA ASP A 135 23.56 38.16 -18.19
C ASP A 135 23.80 39.13 -17.02
N LYS A 136 24.07 38.62 -15.81
CA LYS A 136 24.22 39.40 -14.57
C LYS A 136 25.60 39.20 -13.92
N SER A 137 25.85 39.91 -12.82
CA SER A 137 27.10 39.83 -12.04
C SER A 137 27.53 38.39 -11.72
N TYR A 138 28.82 38.10 -11.92
CA TYR A 138 29.40 36.76 -11.78
C TYR A 138 29.14 36.09 -10.41
N MET A 139 29.18 36.85 -9.31
CA MET A 139 28.91 36.33 -7.96
C MET A 139 27.48 35.80 -7.81
N VAL A 140 26.50 36.55 -8.32
CA VAL A 140 25.07 36.17 -8.28
C VAL A 140 24.81 34.97 -9.19
N TRP A 141 25.48 34.94 -10.35
CA TRP A 141 25.41 33.81 -11.28
C TRP A 141 25.94 32.50 -10.66
N LEU A 142 27.04 32.56 -9.91
CA LEU A 142 27.59 31.40 -9.24
C LEU A 142 26.70 30.95 -8.08
N PHE A 143 26.24 31.90 -7.26
CA PHE A 143 25.34 31.63 -6.14
C PHE A 143 24.05 30.96 -6.63
N SER A 144 23.44 31.46 -7.71
CA SER A 144 22.19 30.93 -8.21
C SER A 144 22.31 29.52 -8.79
N ARG A 145 23.45 29.19 -9.41
CA ARG A 145 23.74 27.80 -9.84
C ARG A 145 23.85 26.85 -8.66
N LEU A 146 24.63 27.22 -7.65
CA LEU A 146 24.79 26.42 -6.44
C LEU A 146 23.45 26.27 -5.70
N TYR A 147 22.68 27.36 -5.62
CA TYR A 147 21.35 27.37 -5.03
C TYR A 147 20.39 26.42 -5.77
N LEU A 148 20.26 26.53 -7.09
CA LEU A 148 19.36 25.67 -7.86
C LEU A 148 19.81 24.21 -7.86
N TYR A 149 21.11 23.93 -8.05
CA TYR A 149 21.60 22.55 -8.03
C TYR A 149 21.46 21.90 -6.65
N SER A 150 21.73 22.63 -5.57
CA SER A 150 21.50 22.11 -4.20
C SER A 150 20.01 21.87 -3.95
N PHE A 151 19.13 22.77 -4.38
CA PHE A 151 17.68 22.59 -4.27
C PHE A 151 17.18 21.38 -5.06
N ILE A 152 17.53 21.29 -6.34
CA ILE A 152 17.10 20.20 -7.24
C ILE A 152 17.59 18.85 -6.71
N SER A 153 18.88 18.76 -6.35
CA SER A 153 19.45 17.50 -5.85
C SER A 153 18.82 17.06 -4.54
N LEU A 154 18.58 17.98 -3.60
CA LEU A 154 17.96 17.68 -2.32
C LEU A 154 16.49 17.26 -2.49
N PHE A 155 15.69 18.05 -3.19
CA PHE A 155 14.25 17.78 -3.28
C PHE A 155 13.91 16.62 -4.21
N ILE A 156 14.58 16.47 -5.36
CA ILE A 156 14.28 15.37 -6.29
C ILE A 156 14.89 14.06 -5.80
N TYR A 157 16.15 14.04 -5.37
CA TYR A 157 16.79 12.75 -5.02
C TYR A 157 16.59 12.32 -3.57
N MET A 158 16.38 13.24 -2.62
CA MET A 158 16.16 12.85 -1.22
C MET A 158 14.68 12.87 -0.88
N VAL A 159 14.00 14.02 -1.05
CA VAL A 159 12.61 14.18 -0.59
C VAL A 159 11.64 13.36 -1.44
N LEU A 160 11.71 13.45 -2.77
CA LEU A 160 10.80 12.72 -3.66
C LEU A 160 11.06 11.21 -3.62
N SER A 161 12.32 10.78 -3.58
CA SER A 161 12.65 9.36 -3.42
C SER A 161 12.18 8.79 -2.08
N LEU A 162 12.27 9.55 -0.99
CA LEU A 162 11.77 9.12 0.31
C LEU A 162 10.24 9.07 0.35
N PHE A 163 9.56 10.01 -0.32
CA PHE A 163 8.11 9.98 -0.46
C PHE A 163 7.62 8.71 -1.19
N ILE A 164 8.27 8.35 -2.30
CA ILE A 164 7.97 7.11 -3.02
C ILE A 164 8.27 5.88 -2.15
N ALA A 165 9.41 5.89 -1.42
CA ALA A 165 9.78 4.80 -0.53
C ALA A 165 8.75 4.57 0.59
N LEU A 166 8.23 5.64 1.21
CA LEU A 166 7.23 5.55 2.27
C LEU A 166 5.88 5.01 1.75
N ILE A 167 5.46 5.44 0.56
CA ILE A 167 4.27 4.90 -0.10
C ILE A 167 4.45 3.41 -0.40
N ASN A 168 5.61 3.03 -0.93
CA ASN A 168 5.91 1.64 -1.26
C ASN A 168 5.98 0.74 -0.01
N ASP A 169 6.60 1.22 1.07
CA ASP A 169 6.66 0.53 2.36
C ASP A 169 5.26 0.29 2.96
N THR A 170 4.42 1.33 2.92
CA THR A 170 3.03 1.21 3.39
C THR A 170 2.21 0.27 2.48
N TYR A 171 2.48 0.31 1.17
CA TYR A 171 1.84 -0.57 0.19
C TYR A 171 2.17 -2.04 0.46
N GLU A 172 3.46 -2.39 0.60
CA GLU A 172 3.89 -3.77 0.90
C GLU A 172 3.37 -4.23 2.27
N THR A 173 3.43 -3.38 3.31
CA THR A 173 2.88 -3.70 4.64
C THR A 173 1.41 -4.11 4.56
N ILE A 174 0.58 -3.35 3.85
CA ILE A 174 -0.86 -3.65 3.76
C ILE A 174 -1.14 -4.82 2.82
N ARG A 175 -0.32 -5.01 1.78
CA ARG A 175 -0.39 -6.17 0.91
C ARG A 175 -0.13 -7.46 1.70
N HIS A 176 0.88 -7.48 2.56
CA HIS A 176 1.17 -8.60 3.46
C HIS A 176 0.02 -8.85 4.45
N HIS A 177 -0.50 -7.81 5.10
CA HIS A 177 -1.65 -7.94 6.01
C HIS A 177 -2.92 -8.47 5.31
N GLN A 178 -3.09 -8.19 4.02
CA GLN A 178 -4.22 -8.71 3.22
C GLN A 178 -4.00 -10.17 2.77
N GLN A 179 -2.75 -10.58 2.50
CA GLN A 179 -2.41 -11.97 2.17
C GLN A 179 -2.60 -12.91 3.37
N ASP A 180 -2.29 -12.44 4.58
CA ASP A 180 -2.43 -13.23 5.81
C ASP A 180 -3.88 -13.34 6.35
N LYS A 181 -4.85 -12.66 5.72
CA LYS A 181 -6.29 -12.67 5.99
C LYS A 181 -6.73 -12.41 7.45
N VAL A 182 -7.55 -11.35 7.54
CA VAL A 182 -8.41 -10.90 8.66
C VAL A 182 -7.69 -10.05 9.70
N PRO A 183 -7.72 -8.70 9.59
CA PRO A 183 -7.59 -7.90 10.78
C PRO A 183 -8.88 -8.14 11.58
N VAL A 184 -8.78 -8.91 12.65
CA VAL A 184 -9.89 -9.03 13.59
C VAL A 184 -9.93 -7.73 14.39
N SER A 185 -10.46 -6.67 13.78
CA SER A 185 -11.07 -5.60 14.56
C SER A 185 -12.00 -6.28 15.57
N GLN A 186 -11.99 -5.90 16.84
CA GLN A 186 -12.83 -6.56 17.85
C GLN A 186 -14.32 -6.55 17.45
N LEU A 187 -14.74 -5.59 16.63
CA LEU A 187 -16.06 -5.55 16.01
C LEU A 187 -16.23 -6.63 14.93
N GLN A 188 -15.24 -6.88 14.08
CA GLN A 188 -15.27 -7.99 13.11
C GLN A 188 -15.14 -9.35 13.79
N ALA A 189 -14.40 -9.45 14.90
CA ALA A 189 -14.37 -10.62 15.77
C ALA A 189 -15.76 -10.87 16.34
N PHE A 190 -16.36 -9.83 16.93
CA PHE A 190 -17.70 -9.89 17.50
C PHE A 190 -18.79 -10.18 16.47
N ILE A 191 -18.72 -9.61 15.25
CA ILE A 191 -19.65 -9.93 14.16
C ILE A 191 -19.43 -11.36 13.64
N ALA A 192 -18.19 -11.87 13.63
CA ALA A 192 -17.91 -13.26 13.26
C ALA A 192 -18.40 -14.24 14.34
N GLU A 193 -18.18 -13.93 15.62
CA GLU A 193 -18.71 -14.65 16.79
C GLU A 193 -20.24 -14.64 16.81
N CYS A 194 -20.87 -13.51 16.46
CA CYS A 194 -22.33 -13.38 16.34
C CYS A 194 -22.90 -14.03 15.07
N ARG A 195 -22.05 -14.50 14.13
CA ARG A 195 -22.49 -15.22 12.92
C ARG A 195 -22.53 -16.74 13.13
N ASP A 196 -22.16 -17.23 14.31
CA ASP A 196 -22.49 -18.59 14.71
C ASP A 196 -24.02 -18.71 14.80
N GLN A 197 -24.56 -19.68 14.05
CA GLN A 197 -26.01 -19.90 13.94
C GLN A 197 -26.65 -20.09 15.33
N PRO A 198 -27.94 -19.75 15.51
CA PRO A 198 -28.67 -20.24 16.66
C PRO A 198 -28.72 -21.77 16.59
N GLU A 199 -27.88 -22.46 17.37
CA GLU A 199 -28.08 -23.87 17.71
C GLU A 199 -29.34 -23.97 18.60
N SER A 200 -30.51 -23.90 17.95
CA SER A 200 -31.75 -24.38 18.52
C SER A 200 -32.17 -25.64 17.75
N GLY A 201 -31.60 -26.76 18.19
CA GLY A 201 -32.20 -28.09 18.11
C GLY A 201 -32.37 -28.70 16.72
N ARG A 202 -31.38 -29.47 16.25
CA ARG A 202 -31.59 -30.80 15.63
C ARG A 202 -30.24 -31.49 15.34
N PRO A 203 -29.77 -32.40 16.22
CA PRO A 203 -28.58 -33.23 15.96
C PRO A 203 -28.77 -34.23 14.80
N GLU A 204 -30.00 -34.47 14.36
CA GLU A 204 -30.36 -35.61 13.50
C GLU A 204 -30.01 -35.41 12.01
N LEU A 205 -29.90 -34.16 11.54
CA LEU A 205 -29.66 -33.86 10.13
C LEU A 205 -28.19 -33.98 9.69
N ARG A 206 -27.21 -33.93 10.62
CA ARG A 206 -25.79 -34.14 10.29
C ARG A 206 -25.48 -35.62 10.00
N LEU A 207 -26.16 -36.54 10.67
CA LEU A 207 -26.03 -37.98 10.44
C LEU A 207 -26.58 -38.40 9.06
N PHE A 208 -27.64 -37.76 8.57
CA PHE A 208 -28.20 -38.07 7.25
C PHE A 208 -27.33 -37.55 6.09
N ARG A 209 -26.65 -36.41 6.25
CA ARG A 209 -25.73 -35.91 5.21
C ARG A 209 -24.46 -36.76 5.13
N GLN A 210 -23.91 -37.21 6.27
CA GLN A 210 -22.73 -38.07 6.29
C GLN A 210 -23.02 -39.47 5.74
N LYS A 211 -24.19 -40.05 6.05
CA LYS A 211 -24.60 -41.36 5.51
C LYS A 211 -24.86 -41.34 4.00
N HIS A 212 -25.23 -40.19 3.44
CA HIS A 212 -25.45 -40.05 2.00
C HIS A 212 -24.12 -39.97 1.22
N ASP A 213 -23.09 -39.30 1.75
CA ASP A 213 -21.76 -39.20 1.09
C ASP A 213 -20.98 -40.52 1.13
N ASP A 214 -21.11 -41.31 2.20
CA ASP A 214 -20.48 -42.64 2.26
C ASP A 214 -21.07 -43.60 1.20
N SER A 215 -22.34 -43.44 0.82
CA SER A 215 -22.98 -44.29 -0.21
C SER A 215 -22.43 -44.06 -1.62
N TRP A 216 -21.92 -42.87 -1.93
CA TRP A 216 -21.34 -42.55 -3.25
C TRP A 216 -19.88 -42.99 -3.38
N THR A 217 -19.15 -43.08 -2.26
CA THR A 217 -17.74 -43.52 -2.27
C THR A 217 -17.58 -45.03 -2.45
N TRP A 218 -18.50 -45.84 -1.91
CA TRP A 218 -18.54 -47.29 -2.15
C TRP A 218 -18.99 -47.66 -3.56
N THR A 219 -19.92 -46.91 -4.16
CA THR A 219 -20.39 -47.14 -5.53
C THR A 219 -19.35 -46.77 -6.58
N LEU A 220 -18.54 -45.72 -6.36
CA LEU A 220 -17.41 -45.39 -7.24
C LEU A 220 -16.24 -46.41 -7.15
N ARG A 221 -16.02 -47.03 -5.99
CA ARG A 221 -14.97 -48.06 -5.81
C ARG A 221 -15.32 -49.40 -6.45
N LEU A 222 -16.61 -49.73 -6.62
CA LEU A 222 -17.03 -50.94 -7.34
C LEU A 222 -16.91 -50.82 -8.87
N LEU A 223 -16.93 -49.60 -9.43
CA LEU A 223 -16.88 -49.37 -10.88
C LEU A 223 -15.46 -49.26 -11.47
N LEU A 224 -14.41 -49.24 -10.66
CA LEU A 224 -13.01 -49.05 -11.08
C LEU A 224 -12.09 -50.25 -10.83
N LEU A 225 -12.64 -51.47 -10.85
CA LEU A 225 -11.86 -52.71 -10.87
C LEU A 225 -11.67 -53.21 -12.31
N PRO A 226 -10.54 -52.93 -12.98
CA PRO A 226 -10.15 -53.71 -14.15
C PRO A 226 -9.61 -55.06 -13.69
N VAL A 227 -10.34 -56.10 -14.13
CA VAL A 227 -9.88 -57.48 -14.21
C VAL A 227 -8.68 -57.54 -15.18
N SER A 228 -7.50 -57.83 -14.64
CA SER A 228 -6.38 -58.39 -15.41
C SER A 228 -5.28 -58.96 -14.50
N LEU A 229 -5.52 -60.16 -13.96
CA LEU A 229 -4.45 -61.17 -13.87
C LEU A 229 -4.19 -61.64 -15.31
N THR A 230 -2.98 -61.87 -15.82
CA THR A 230 -2.05 -62.92 -15.36
C THR A 230 -0.74 -62.81 -16.16
N ARG A 231 0.45 -62.78 -15.54
CA ARG A 231 1.62 -63.58 -16.02
C ARG A 231 2.77 -63.70 -15.00
N GLN A 232 3.07 -64.97 -14.68
CA GLN A 232 4.34 -65.61 -14.24
C GLN A 232 5.01 -65.12 -12.94
N ARG A 233 5.05 -65.87 -11.83
CA ARG A 233 5.52 -67.24 -11.49
C ARG A 233 7.06 -67.36 -11.36
N ALA A 234 7.52 -67.45 -10.11
CA ALA A 234 8.58 -68.33 -9.57
C ALA A 234 8.48 -68.25 -8.03
N VAL A 235 8.05 -69.27 -7.25
CA VAL A 235 8.66 -70.59 -6.96
C VAL A 235 10.11 -70.40 -6.51
N SER A 236 10.52 -70.60 -5.25
CA SER A 236 10.42 -71.84 -4.48
C SER A 236 10.97 -71.69 -3.04
N VAL A 237 10.39 -72.48 -2.10
CA VAL A 237 11.08 -73.33 -1.07
C VAL A 237 11.69 -72.55 0.14
N SER A 238 11.52 -72.88 1.44
CA SER A 238 11.09 -74.08 2.17
C SER A 238 11.02 -73.85 3.70
N THR A 239 10.12 -74.59 4.37
CA THR A 239 10.16 -75.15 5.76
C THR A 239 10.37 -74.28 7.02
N SER A 240 9.30 -74.21 7.83
CA SER A 240 9.15 -74.41 9.31
C SER A 240 10.35 -74.95 10.14
N PRO A 241 10.29 -74.96 11.50
CA PRO A 241 9.64 -74.06 12.47
C PRO A 241 10.49 -73.77 13.75
N ALA A 242 9.93 -72.96 14.66
CA ALA A 242 10.12 -72.97 16.13
C ALA A 242 11.46 -72.54 16.75
N THR A 243 11.47 -71.52 17.62
CA THR A 243 11.76 -71.71 19.07
C THR A 243 11.35 -70.50 19.92
N ARG A 244 10.96 -70.85 21.16
CA ARG A 244 10.65 -70.03 22.32
C ARG A 244 11.89 -69.35 22.94
N GLN A 245 11.60 -68.25 23.65
CA GLN A 245 12.19 -67.76 24.91
C GLN A 245 13.35 -66.75 24.96
N HIS A 246 13.16 -65.86 25.96
CA HIS A 246 14.13 -65.11 26.77
C HIS A 246 14.80 -63.88 26.13
N LYS A 247 15.21 -62.83 26.85
CA LYS A 247 14.93 -62.19 28.16
C LYS A 247 15.97 -61.09 28.30
N ASP A 248 15.51 -59.92 28.75
CA ASP A 248 16.20 -58.83 29.45
C ASP A 248 17.59 -58.29 29.04
N ARG A 249 17.61 -56.94 29.09
CA ARG A 249 18.69 -56.03 29.57
C ARG A 249 19.90 -55.84 28.64
N THR A 250 20.43 -54.63 28.42
CA THR A 250 20.39 -53.35 29.19
C THR A 250 20.98 -52.20 28.35
N ARG A 251 20.67 -50.96 28.79
CA ARG A 251 21.46 -49.70 28.65
C ARG A 251 21.41 -49.03 27.25
N PHE A 252 21.18 -47.72 27.08
CA PHE A 252 21.60 -46.53 27.83
C PHE A 252 20.61 -45.35 27.61
N THR A 253 20.40 -44.56 28.66
CA THR A 253 19.85 -43.18 28.72
C THR A 253 20.76 -42.17 27.99
N PRO A 254 20.41 -40.88 27.69
CA PRO A 254 19.62 -39.97 28.54
C PRO A 254 18.73 -38.90 27.85
N HIS A 255 18.09 -38.12 28.72
CA HIS A 255 17.19 -36.97 28.52
C HIS A 255 17.97 -35.67 28.91
N PRO A 256 17.35 -34.47 29.02
CA PRO A 256 17.53 -33.29 28.16
C PRO A 256 18.24 -32.06 28.80
N ALA A 257 18.58 -31.03 28.01
CA ALA A 257 18.77 -29.61 28.39
C ALA A 257 18.95 -28.77 27.10
N VAL A 258 18.19 -27.72 26.77
CA VAL A 258 18.05 -26.37 27.38
C VAL A 258 19.19 -25.39 26.98
N PHE A 259 18.79 -24.36 26.22
CA PHE A 259 19.27 -22.95 26.20
C PHE A 259 20.54 -22.49 25.44
N GLN A 260 20.42 -21.22 25.01
CA GLN A 260 21.43 -20.21 24.61
C GLN A 260 22.01 -20.30 23.17
N ARG A 261 21.58 -19.44 22.24
CA ARG A 261 21.92 -18.01 21.98
C ARG A 261 23.36 -17.83 21.48
N GLU A 262 23.46 -17.01 20.43
CA GLU A 262 24.62 -16.24 19.96
C GLU A 262 25.52 -16.78 18.81
N THR A 263 25.42 -16.03 17.71
CA THR A 263 26.53 -15.42 16.94
C THR A 263 27.44 -16.35 16.14
N LEU A 264 27.52 -16.15 14.83
CA LEU A 264 28.60 -15.38 14.18
C LEU A 264 28.67 -15.74 12.68
N ILE A 265 28.40 -14.72 11.86
CA ILE A 265 28.56 -14.72 10.41
C ILE A 265 30.06 -14.82 10.10
N HIS A 266 30.48 -15.88 9.41
CA HIS A 266 31.81 -15.98 8.81
C HIS A 266 31.71 -15.63 7.32
N CYS A 267 32.03 -14.39 6.99
CA CYS A 267 32.51 -13.98 5.67
C CYS A 267 34.06 -13.99 5.69
N LEU A 268 34.64 -14.14 4.50
CA LEU A 268 36.06 -14.02 4.11
C LEU A 268 36.90 -15.30 4.18
N ALA A 269 37.20 -15.83 2.99
CA ALA A 269 38.56 -16.03 2.45
C ALA A 269 38.41 -16.85 1.14
N ASP A 270 38.60 -16.23 -0.02
CA ASP A 270 39.87 -16.18 -0.76
C ASP A 270 40.25 -17.51 -1.41
N ASN A 271 40.25 -17.55 -2.76
CA ASN A 271 41.06 -18.46 -3.57
C ASN A 271 41.06 -18.03 -5.05
N PRO A 272 42.21 -17.61 -5.60
CA PRO A 272 42.61 -17.84 -6.97
C PRO A 272 43.71 -18.94 -7.07
N PRO A 273 44.09 -19.40 -8.28
CA PRO A 273 44.25 -20.82 -8.63
C PRO A 273 45.69 -21.36 -8.51
N PRO A 274 45.90 -22.66 -8.82
CA PRO A 274 46.67 -22.95 -10.04
C PRO A 274 46.15 -24.16 -10.84
N GLY A 275 46.34 -24.13 -12.16
CA GLY A 275 46.08 -25.24 -13.09
C GLY A 275 45.64 -24.79 -14.47
#